data_AF-A0A968T0G3-F1
#
_entry.id   AF-A0A968T0G3-F1
#
_cell.length_a   1.000
_cell.length_b   1.000
_cell.length_c   1.000
_cell.angle_alpha   90.00
_cell.angle_beta   90.00
_cell.angle_gamma   90.00
#
_symmetry.space_group_name_H-M   'P 1'
#
loop_
_entity.id
_entity.type
_entity.pdbx_description
1 polymer ?
#
loop_
_entity_poly.entity_id
_entity_poly.type
_entity_poly.pdbx_seq_one_letter_code
_entity_poly.pdbx_strand_id
1 'polypeptide(L)'
;MAASVSLFARLGNLWKGFLSLWVSDIEKNNPEIAYENSINSMIEKHQSLKKATASIIRRREDLEQRLGARAKELEQTSGDLEGAVDTGQDDLAMVLISRKSALEAEVLELQSDLDQAKSDAEDAKASLLNIQGEIGKLRSEKDRMLAKMKSAQARLQVQQQLDGLSVDAEVKALDNVRQHIETQHAEAKLGSELKGESLDGRLEKLRRQTGDVTARRQLEEMKGQARRGESRSGQKTL
;
A
#
# COMPACT_ATOMS: atom_id res chain seq x y z
N MET A 1 4.30 43.97 -23.55
CA MET A 1 4.26 42.52 -23.28
C MET A 1 4.94 42.17 -21.95
N ALA A 2 4.37 42.54 -20.79
CA ALA A 2 4.95 42.19 -19.48
C ALA A 2 3.90 41.82 -18.40
N ALA A 3 2.61 41.87 -18.73
CA ALA A 3 1.52 41.68 -17.76
C ALA A 3 1.04 40.22 -17.64
N SER A 4 1.06 39.43 -18.72
CA SER A 4 0.54 38.05 -18.75
C SER A 4 1.38 37.06 -17.93
N VAL A 5 2.70 37.19 -17.96
CA VAL A 5 3.63 36.34 -17.18
C VAL A 5 3.47 36.54 -15.66
N SER A 6 3.04 37.73 -15.24
CA SER A 6 2.89 38.09 -13.82
C SER A 6 1.67 37.43 -13.18
N LEU A 7 0.56 37.27 -13.89
CA LEU A 7 -0.67 36.67 -13.34
C LEU A 7 -0.54 35.15 -13.16
N PHE A 8 0.02 34.43 -14.15
CA PHE A 8 0.28 32.99 -14.04
C PHE A 8 1.35 32.67 -12.99
N ALA A 9 2.41 33.47 -12.87
CA ALA A 9 3.41 33.30 -11.82
C ALA A 9 2.85 33.57 -10.42
N ARG A 10 1.97 34.57 -10.27
CA ARG A 10 1.26 34.85 -9.01
C ARG A 10 0.26 33.74 -8.66
N LEU A 11 -0.48 33.21 -9.65
CA LEU A 11 -1.37 32.06 -9.46
C LEU A 11 -0.58 30.81 -9.04
N GLY A 12 0.53 30.49 -9.72
CA GLY A 12 1.37 29.34 -9.41
C GLY A 12 2.02 29.43 -8.01
N ASN A 13 2.43 30.63 -7.59
CA ASN A 13 2.99 30.86 -6.25
C ASN A 13 1.92 30.80 -5.14
N LEU A 14 0.70 31.30 -5.40
CA LEU A 14 -0.44 31.10 -4.49
C LEU A 14 -0.82 29.61 -4.37
N TRP A 15 -0.73 28.86 -5.48
CA TRP A 15 -1.04 27.43 -5.52
C TRP A 15 -0.03 26.57 -4.73
N LYS A 16 1.28 26.86 -4.87
CA LYS A 16 2.33 26.21 -4.07
C LYS A 16 2.20 26.50 -2.58
N GLY A 17 1.88 27.74 -2.21
CA GLY A 17 1.67 28.12 -0.81
C GLY A 17 0.45 27.44 -0.18
N PHE A 18 -0.62 27.22 -0.94
CA PHE A 18 -1.82 26.53 -0.44
C PHE A 18 -1.58 25.02 -0.24
N LEU A 19 -0.83 24.39 -1.14
CA LEU A 19 -0.44 22.98 -1.01
C LEU A 19 0.48 22.74 0.20
N SER A 20 1.38 23.67 0.52
CA SER A 20 2.25 23.54 1.70
C SER A 20 1.50 23.71 3.02
N LEU A 21 0.41 24.48 3.05
CA LEU A 21 -0.40 24.70 4.25
C LEU A 21 -1.33 23.51 4.58
N TRP A 22 -1.76 22.74 3.58
CA TRP A 22 -2.66 21.59 3.80
C TRP A 22 -1.91 20.26 4.07
N VAL A 23 -0.63 20.19 3.69
CA VAL A 23 0.26 19.06 4.03
C VAL A 23 0.61 19.01 5.53
N SER A 24 0.23 20.02 6.32
CA SER A 24 0.75 20.13 7.68
C SER A 24 0.13 19.18 8.71
N ASP A 25 -1.10 18.68 8.62
CA ASP A 25 -1.65 17.86 9.74
C ASP A 25 -2.94 17.06 9.44
N ILE A 26 -2.96 16.23 8.38
CA ILE A 26 -4.00 15.20 8.21
C ILE A 26 -3.37 13.82 8.09
N GLU A 27 -3.30 13.19 9.27
CA GLU A 27 -3.34 11.77 9.59
C GLU A 27 -2.69 10.77 8.62
N LYS A 28 -1.57 10.22 9.07
CA LYS A 28 -0.91 8.99 8.60
C LYS A 28 -1.82 7.73 8.56
N ASN A 29 -3.10 7.82 8.92
CA ASN A 29 -3.99 6.68 9.10
C ASN A 29 -4.95 6.42 7.91
N ASN A 30 -5.18 7.37 7.00
CA ASN A 30 -6.15 7.21 5.90
C ASN A 30 -5.68 7.84 4.57
N PRO A 31 -4.67 7.28 3.88
CA PRO A 31 -4.16 7.83 2.62
C PRO A 31 -5.20 7.87 1.49
N GLU A 32 -6.19 6.97 1.52
CA GLU A 32 -7.32 6.99 0.57
C GLU A 32 -8.10 8.30 0.64
N ILE A 33 -8.47 8.72 1.85
CA ILE A 33 -9.25 9.95 2.10
C ILE A 33 -8.46 11.18 1.63
N ALA A 34 -7.14 11.21 1.87
CA ALA A 34 -6.29 12.31 1.42
C ALA A 34 -6.29 12.45 -0.11
N TYR A 35 -6.13 11.34 -0.85
CA TYR A 35 -6.21 11.35 -2.31
C TYR A 35 -7.61 11.74 -2.80
N GLU A 36 -8.67 11.23 -2.18
CA GLU A 36 -10.05 11.57 -2.57
C GLU A 36 -10.38 13.03 -2.36
N ASN A 37 -9.99 13.61 -1.22
CA ASN A 37 -10.17 15.03 -0.94
C ASN A 37 -9.42 15.89 -1.97
N SER A 38 -8.18 15.52 -2.31
CA SER A 38 -7.39 16.23 -3.32
C SER A 38 -8.03 16.15 -4.71
N ILE A 39 -8.47 14.96 -5.12
CA ILE A 39 -9.16 14.75 -6.40
C ILE A 39 -10.45 15.56 -6.46
N ASN A 40 -11.27 15.54 -5.41
CA ASN A 40 -12.52 16.29 -5.35
C ASN A 40 -12.29 17.80 -5.42
N SER A 41 -11.30 18.32 -4.68
CA SER A 41 -10.90 19.72 -4.77
C SER A 41 -10.46 20.11 -6.18
N MET A 42 -9.70 19.25 -6.86
CA MET A 42 -9.28 19.47 -8.25
C MET A 42 -10.46 19.44 -9.22
N ILE A 43 -11.44 18.54 -9.01
CA ILE A 43 -12.67 18.48 -9.81
C ILE A 43 -13.48 19.76 -9.65
N GLU A 44 -13.65 20.26 -8.43
CA GLU A 44 -14.35 21.53 -8.18
C GLU A 44 -13.66 22.71 -8.88
N LYS A 45 -12.32 22.77 -8.77
CA LYS A 45 -11.51 23.78 -9.48
C LYS A 45 -11.67 23.66 -11.00
N HIS A 46 -11.66 22.45 -11.54
CA HIS A 46 -11.92 22.20 -12.96
C HIS A 46 -13.31 22.71 -13.38
N GLN A 47 -14.35 22.50 -12.57
CA GLN A 47 -15.69 23.03 -12.87
C GLN A 47 -15.72 24.57 -12.84
N SER A 48 -15.03 25.20 -11.89
CA SER A 48 -14.89 26.66 -11.85
C SER A 48 -14.17 27.19 -13.09
N LEU A 49 -13.03 26.59 -13.44
CA LEU A 49 -12.24 26.95 -14.62
C LEU A 49 -13.03 26.74 -15.92
N LYS A 50 -13.84 25.68 -16.01
CA LYS A 50 -14.73 25.44 -17.15
C LYS A 50 -15.73 26.58 -17.33
N LYS A 51 -16.34 27.08 -16.25
CA LYS A 51 -17.25 28.24 -16.31
C LYS A 51 -16.53 29.50 -16.78
N ALA A 52 -15.36 29.80 -16.22
CA ALA A 52 -14.55 30.95 -16.63
C ALA A 52 -14.13 30.86 -18.10
N THR A 53 -13.70 29.68 -18.55
CA THR A 53 -13.34 29.41 -19.95
C THR A 53 -14.53 29.65 -20.89
N ALA A 54 -15.74 29.21 -20.50
CA ALA A 54 -16.94 29.48 -21.29
C ALA A 54 -17.24 30.98 -21.41
N SER A 55 -17.04 31.76 -20.34
CA SER A 55 -17.19 33.22 -20.39
C SER A 55 -16.19 33.88 -21.34
N ILE A 56 -14.94 33.40 -21.37
CA ILE A 56 -13.90 33.90 -22.29
C ILE A 56 -14.25 33.56 -23.73
N ILE A 57 -14.67 32.33 -24.01
CA ILE A 57 -15.11 31.90 -25.35
C ILE A 57 -16.30 32.73 -25.82
N ARG A 58 -17.28 32.98 -24.94
CA ARG A 58 -18.42 33.85 -25.27
C ARG A 58 -17.99 35.28 -25.59
N ARG A 59 -17.01 35.84 -24.87
CA ARG A 59 -16.46 37.17 -25.18
C ARG A 59 -15.84 37.19 -26.58
N ARG A 60 -15.07 36.16 -26.93
CA ARG A 60 -14.49 36.03 -28.28
C ARG A 60 -15.60 35.99 -29.34
N GLU A 61 -16.64 35.19 -29.15
CA GLU A 61 -17.77 35.09 -30.09
C GLU A 61 -18.55 36.41 -30.23
N ASP A 62 -18.79 37.14 -29.14
CA ASP A 62 -19.40 38.47 -29.16
C ASP A 62 -18.56 39.47 -29.95
N LEU A 63 -17.23 39.46 -29.78
CA LEU A 63 -16.32 40.30 -30.55
C LEU A 63 -16.30 39.91 -32.05
N GLU A 64 -16.34 38.62 -32.39
CA GLU A 64 -16.45 38.16 -33.78
C GLU A 64 -17.73 38.68 -34.43
N GLN A 65 -18.87 38.60 -33.74
CA GLN A 65 -20.14 39.10 -34.24
C GLN A 65 -20.14 40.61 -34.43
N ARG A 66 -19.64 41.37 -33.45
CA ARG A 66 -19.54 42.84 -33.54
C ARG A 66 -18.63 43.27 -34.66
N LEU A 67 -17.45 42.64 -34.78
CA LEU A 67 -16.51 42.92 -35.86
C LEU A 67 -17.16 42.66 -37.22
N GLY A 68 -17.85 41.53 -37.38
CA GLY A 68 -18.58 41.22 -38.62
C GLY A 68 -19.66 42.24 -38.95
N ALA A 69 -20.43 42.69 -37.95
CA ALA A 69 -21.45 43.72 -38.15
C ALA A 69 -20.84 45.06 -38.59
N ARG A 70 -19.77 45.52 -37.94
CA ARG A 70 -19.08 46.78 -38.28
C ARG A 70 -18.36 46.72 -39.60
N ALA A 71 -17.74 45.59 -39.93
CA ALA A 71 -17.11 45.39 -41.24
C ALA A 71 -18.16 45.46 -42.37
N LYS A 72 -19.35 44.90 -42.17
CA LYS A 72 -20.46 45.01 -43.13
C LYS A 72 -20.98 46.45 -43.26
N GLU A 73 -21.11 47.16 -42.15
CA GLU A 73 -21.51 48.58 -42.15
C GLU A 73 -20.47 49.46 -42.88
N LEU A 74 -19.18 49.15 -42.69
CA LEU A 74 -18.07 49.81 -43.38
C LEU A 74 -18.10 49.55 -44.90
N GLU A 75 -18.36 48.31 -45.31
CA GLU A 75 -18.52 47.92 -46.72
C GLU A 75 -19.69 48.67 -47.37
N GLN A 76 -20.85 48.70 -46.71
CA GLN A 76 -22.02 49.46 -47.17
C GLN A 76 -21.72 50.95 -47.29
N THR A 77 -21.13 51.55 -46.25
CA THR A 77 -20.77 52.98 -46.25
C THR A 77 -19.76 53.30 -47.36
N SER A 78 -18.86 52.37 -47.68
CA SER A 78 -17.91 52.54 -48.78
C SER A 78 -18.60 52.53 -50.14
N GLY A 79 -19.54 51.60 -50.38
CA GLY A 79 -20.34 51.57 -51.60
C GLY A 79 -21.24 52.80 -51.77
N ASP A 80 -21.86 53.26 -50.67
CA ASP A 80 -22.66 54.49 -50.67
C ASP A 80 -21.80 55.72 -51.01
N LEU A 81 -20.56 55.76 -50.49
CA LEU A 81 -19.60 56.84 -50.78
C LEU A 81 -19.20 56.84 -52.25
N GLU A 82 -18.90 55.69 -52.83
CA GLU A 82 -18.60 55.57 -54.28
C GLU A 82 -19.76 56.09 -55.12
N GLY A 83 -21.01 55.70 -54.80
CA GLY A 83 -22.20 56.21 -55.50
C GLY A 83 -22.41 57.72 -55.33
N ALA A 84 -22.14 58.28 -54.15
CA ALA A 84 -22.23 59.72 -53.91
C ALA A 84 -21.19 60.51 -54.74
N VAL A 85 -19.96 60.00 -54.84
CA VAL A 85 -18.89 60.60 -55.65
C VAL A 85 -19.23 60.51 -57.14
N ASP A 86 -19.68 59.35 -57.63
CA ASP A 86 -20.04 59.15 -59.04
C ASP A 86 -21.20 60.04 -59.49
N THR A 87 -22.09 60.40 -58.57
CA THR A 87 -23.25 61.25 -58.83
C THR A 87 -23.03 62.73 -58.48
N GLY A 88 -21.81 63.11 -58.05
CA GLY A 88 -21.44 64.50 -57.75
C GLY A 88 -22.14 65.08 -56.50
N GLN A 89 -22.51 64.23 -55.55
CA GLN A 89 -23.15 64.63 -54.28
C GLN A 89 -22.09 64.92 -53.21
N ASP A 90 -21.34 66.01 -53.38
CA ASP A 90 -20.15 66.33 -52.57
C ASP A 90 -20.45 66.45 -51.06
N ASP A 91 -21.57 67.08 -50.68
CA ASP A 91 -21.96 67.22 -49.27
C ASP A 91 -22.22 65.84 -48.61
N LEU A 92 -22.87 64.93 -49.33
CA LEU A 92 -23.13 63.57 -48.87
C LEU A 92 -21.84 62.75 -48.80
N ALA A 93 -20.98 62.86 -49.81
CA ALA A 93 -19.68 62.21 -49.83
C ALA A 93 -18.81 62.64 -48.64
N MET A 94 -18.81 63.92 -48.26
CA MET A 94 -18.07 64.42 -47.10
C MET A 94 -18.54 63.78 -45.78
N VAL A 95 -19.86 63.62 -45.59
CA VAL A 95 -20.42 62.94 -44.41
C VAL A 95 -20.06 61.45 -44.40
N LEU A 96 -20.16 60.77 -45.55
CA LEU A 96 -19.84 59.35 -45.68
C LEU A 96 -18.34 59.07 -45.46
N ILE A 97 -17.44 59.95 -45.90
CA ILE A 97 -16.01 59.86 -45.60
C ILE A 97 -15.77 59.89 -44.09
N SER A 98 -16.38 60.84 -43.37
CA SER A 98 -16.23 60.94 -41.92
C SER A 98 -16.73 59.68 -41.21
N ARG A 99 -17.90 59.16 -41.63
CA ARG A 99 -18.46 57.91 -41.10
C ARG A 99 -17.56 56.70 -41.41
N LYS A 100 -17.05 56.60 -42.63
CA LYS A 100 -16.13 55.55 -43.05
C LYS A 100 -14.88 55.53 -42.17
N SER A 101 -14.23 56.68 -41.99
CA SER A 101 -13.04 56.80 -41.14
C SER A 101 -13.31 56.37 -39.68
N ALA A 102 -14.49 56.71 -39.14
CA ALA A 102 -14.89 56.27 -37.79
C ALA A 102 -15.10 54.75 -37.71
N LEU A 103 -15.76 54.16 -38.71
CA LEU A 103 -15.97 52.70 -38.80
C LEU A 103 -14.65 51.94 -39.00
N GLU A 104 -13.72 52.46 -39.81
CA GLU A 104 -12.39 51.87 -39.98
C GLU A 104 -11.63 51.81 -38.66
N ALA A 105 -11.67 52.89 -37.86
CA ALA A 105 -11.07 52.91 -36.53
C ALA A 105 -11.72 51.89 -35.59
N GLU A 106 -13.06 51.79 -35.56
CA GLU A 106 -13.79 50.82 -34.73
C GLU A 106 -13.49 49.37 -35.15
N VAL A 107 -13.41 49.09 -36.46
CA VAL A 107 -13.04 47.78 -36.99
C VAL A 107 -11.63 47.39 -36.56
N LEU A 108 -10.65 48.30 -36.64
CA LEU A 108 -9.28 48.04 -36.21
C LEU A 108 -9.19 47.77 -34.70
N GLU A 109 -9.92 48.52 -33.88
CA GLU A 109 -10.00 48.28 -32.43
C GLU A 109 -10.60 46.91 -32.13
N LEU A 110 -11.75 46.58 -32.75
CA LEU A 110 -12.41 45.28 -32.58
C LEU A 110 -11.55 44.11 -33.05
N GLN A 111 -10.74 44.29 -34.10
CA GLN A 111 -9.78 43.27 -34.55
C GLN A 111 -8.70 43.01 -33.47
N SER A 112 -8.11 44.07 -32.92
CA SER A 112 -7.12 43.95 -31.84
C SER A 112 -7.71 43.25 -30.60
N ASP A 113 -8.92 43.65 -30.22
CA ASP A 113 -9.65 43.05 -29.09
C ASP A 113 -9.96 41.57 -29.32
N LEU A 114 -10.37 41.22 -30.55
CA LEU A 114 -10.66 39.85 -30.94
C LEU A 114 -9.40 38.97 -30.91
N ASP A 115 -8.27 39.48 -31.39
CA ASP A 115 -7.01 38.73 -31.38
C ASP A 115 -6.54 38.44 -29.95
N GLN A 116 -6.68 39.41 -29.04
CA GLN A 116 -6.44 39.17 -27.62
C GLN A 116 -7.43 38.13 -27.05
N ALA A 117 -8.72 38.25 -27.36
CA ALA A 117 -9.73 37.30 -26.89
C ALA A 117 -9.51 35.86 -27.41
N LYS A 118 -8.97 35.71 -28.63
CA LYS A 118 -8.57 34.42 -29.18
C LYS A 118 -7.42 33.81 -28.38
N SER A 119 -6.38 34.59 -28.08
CA SER A 119 -5.26 34.13 -27.24
C SER A 119 -5.77 33.69 -25.86
N ASP A 120 -6.58 34.53 -25.21
CA ASP A 120 -7.13 34.23 -23.88
C ASP A 120 -7.97 32.94 -23.89
N ALA A 121 -8.75 32.71 -24.95
CA ALA A 121 -9.58 31.52 -25.10
C ALA A 121 -8.73 30.25 -25.26
N GLU A 122 -7.65 30.31 -26.04
CA GLU A 122 -6.73 29.16 -26.21
C GLU A 122 -5.96 28.87 -24.91
N ASP A 123 -5.48 29.89 -24.22
CA ASP A 123 -4.80 29.74 -22.93
C ASP A 123 -5.73 29.13 -21.86
N ALA A 124 -6.98 29.56 -21.82
CA ALA A 124 -8.00 29.02 -20.91
C ALA A 124 -8.31 27.54 -21.21
N LYS A 125 -8.46 27.17 -22.50
CA LYS A 125 -8.65 25.77 -22.92
C LYS A 125 -7.45 24.91 -22.55
N ALA A 126 -6.23 25.38 -22.81
CA ALA A 126 -5.00 24.66 -22.48
C ALA A 126 -4.89 24.42 -20.97
N SER A 127 -5.22 25.44 -20.16
CA SER A 127 -5.26 25.33 -18.70
C SER A 127 -6.29 24.29 -18.24
N LEU A 128 -7.47 24.26 -18.85
CA LEU A 128 -8.51 23.29 -18.54
C LEU A 128 -8.06 21.85 -18.83
N LEU A 129 -7.43 21.62 -19.99
CA LEU A 129 -6.87 20.32 -20.36
C LEU A 129 -5.74 19.89 -19.42
N ASN A 130 -4.87 20.81 -19.00
CA ASN A 130 -3.81 20.49 -18.04
C ASN A 130 -4.40 20.00 -16.70
N ILE A 131 -5.39 20.71 -16.15
CA ILE A 131 -6.04 20.31 -14.90
C ILE A 131 -6.75 18.96 -15.06
N GLN A 132 -7.41 18.71 -16.20
CA GLN A 132 -8.01 17.41 -16.49
C GLN A 132 -6.95 16.29 -16.50
N GLY A 133 -5.78 16.55 -17.09
CA GLY A 133 -4.63 15.63 -17.07
C GLY A 133 -4.08 15.38 -15.67
N GLU A 134 -3.94 16.41 -14.85
CA GLU A 134 -3.49 16.30 -13.46
C GLU A 134 -4.46 15.49 -12.60
N ILE A 135 -5.78 15.66 -12.77
CA ILE A 135 -6.79 14.83 -12.11
C ILE A 135 -6.61 13.35 -12.49
N GLY A 136 -6.37 13.06 -13.78
CA GLY A 136 -6.10 11.71 -14.25
C GLY A 136 -4.84 11.09 -13.65
N LYS A 137 -3.76 11.88 -13.54
CA LYS A 137 -2.51 11.46 -12.88
C LYS A 137 -2.74 11.16 -11.40
N LEU A 138 -3.43 12.03 -10.67
CA LEU A 138 -3.74 11.83 -9.25
C LEU A 138 -4.59 10.58 -9.01
N ARG A 139 -5.58 10.30 -9.87
CA ARG A 139 -6.37 9.05 -9.80
C ARG A 139 -5.50 7.81 -9.98
N SER A 140 -4.65 7.82 -11.00
CA SER A 140 -3.72 6.71 -11.26
C SER A 140 -2.73 6.50 -10.12
N GLU A 141 -2.27 7.59 -9.52
CA GLU A 141 -1.38 7.55 -8.36
C GLU A 141 -2.09 6.99 -7.12
N LYS A 142 -3.33 7.44 -6.85
CA LYS A 142 -4.19 6.88 -5.78
C LYS A 142 -4.26 5.37 -5.91
N ASP A 143 -4.67 4.86 -7.07
CA ASP A 143 -4.85 3.42 -7.30
C ASP A 143 -3.55 2.65 -7.07
N ARG A 144 -2.42 3.17 -7.57
CA ARG A 144 -1.10 2.57 -7.37
C ARG A 144 -0.70 2.55 -5.89
N MET A 145 -0.93 3.63 -5.15
CA MET A 145 -0.57 3.72 -3.74
C MET A 145 -1.45 2.83 -2.86
N LEU A 146 -2.76 2.75 -3.14
CA LEU A 146 -3.66 1.85 -2.43
C LEU A 146 -3.31 0.38 -2.68
N ALA A 147 -2.94 0.01 -3.91
CA ALA A 147 -2.47 -1.35 -4.20
C ALA A 147 -1.17 -1.70 -3.45
N LYS A 148 -0.23 -0.75 -3.38
CA LYS A 148 1.01 -0.92 -2.59
C LYS A 148 0.71 -1.05 -1.10
N MET A 149 -0.20 -0.23 -0.57
CA MET A 149 -0.60 -0.28 0.84
C MET A 149 -1.22 -1.64 1.18
N LYS A 150 -2.17 -2.13 0.37
CA LYS A 150 -2.77 -3.47 0.55
C LYS A 150 -1.72 -4.58 0.51
N SER A 151 -0.77 -4.49 -0.42
CA SER A 151 0.33 -5.44 -0.52
C SER A 151 1.24 -5.43 0.71
N ALA A 152 1.54 -4.24 1.25
CA ALA A 152 2.32 -4.09 2.48
C ALA A 152 1.57 -4.64 3.71
N GLN A 153 0.26 -4.36 3.81
CA GLN A 153 -0.59 -4.90 4.87
C GLN A 153 -0.63 -6.43 4.84
N ALA A 154 -0.77 -7.05 3.65
CA ALA A 154 -0.74 -8.51 3.52
C ALA A 154 0.61 -9.10 3.97
N ARG A 155 1.74 -8.46 3.63
CA ARG A 155 3.08 -8.90 4.09
C ARG A 155 3.22 -8.83 5.61
N LEU A 156 2.75 -7.74 6.23
CA LEU A 156 2.75 -7.59 7.68
C LEU A 156 1.89 -8.65 8.35
N GLN A 157 0.71 -8.96 7.79
CA GLN A 157 -0.16 -10.00 8.31
C GLN A 157 0.47 -11.40 8.23
N VAL A 158 1.14 -11.73 7.12
CA VAL A 158 1.92 -12.98 6.98
C VAL A 158 3.03 -13.03 8.02
N GLN A 159 3.79 -11.95 8.20
CA GLN A 159 4.86 -11.89 9.19
C GLN A 159 4.33 -12.08 10.62
N GLN A 160 3.24 -11.41 10.99
CA GLN A 160 2.60 -11.57 12.30
C GLN A 160 2.10 -12.99 12.54
N GLN A 161 1.55 -13.65 11.51
CA GLN A 161 1.16 -15.06 11.60
C GLN A 161 2.36 -15.98 11.77
N LEU A 162 3.47 -15.75 11.06
CA LEU A 162 4.70 -16.52 11.21
C LEU A 162 5.36 -16.32 12.58
N ASP A 163 5.38 -15.09 13.10
CA ASP A 163 5.86 -14.80 14.46
C ASP A 163 4.95 -15.47 15.52
N GLY A 164 3.63 -15.48 15.28
CA GLY A 164 2.65 -16.19 16.11
C GLY A 164 2.76 -17.72 16.02
N LEU A 165 3.26 -18.25 14.91
CA LEU A 165 3.60 -19.66 14.67
C LEU A 165 5.03 -20.00 15.12
N SER A 166 5.69 -19.13 15.91
CA SER A 166 7.06 -19.36 16.33
C SER A 166 7.25 -20.78 16.88
N VAL A 167 8.10 -21.51 16.17
CA VAL A 167 8.55 -22.88 16.37
C VAL A 167 9.04 -23.13 17.80
N ASP A 168 9.38 -22.09 18.56
CA ASP A 168 9.84 -22.17 19.95
C ASP A 168 8.78 -22.74 20.92
N ALA A 169 7.49 -22.45 20.73
CA ALA A 169 6.45 -22.99 21.61
C ALA A 169 6.18 -24.48 21.32
N GLU A 170 6.13 -24.85 20.04
CA GLU A 170 5.92 -26.23 19.61
C GLU A 170 7.15 -27.12 19.85
N VAL A 171 8.38 -26.61 19.65
CA VAL A 171 9.62 -27.34 19.95
C VAL A 171 9.82 -27.51 21.46
N LYS A 172 9.56 -26.50 22.29
CA LYS A 172 9.60 -26.66 23.76
C LYS A 172 8.55 -27.66 24.26
N ALA A 173 7.36 -27.67 23.67
CA ALA A 173 6.33 -28.65 24.01
C ALA A 173 6.79 -30.08 23.67
N LEU A 174 7.43 -30.29 22.53
CA LEU A 174 7.96 -31.59 22.13
C LEU A 174 9.15 -32.06 22.98
N ASP A 175 10.04 -31.15 23.43
CA ASP A 175 11.14 -31.51 24.33
C ASP A 175 10.65 -31.94 25.72
N ASN A 176 9.62 -31.29 26.27
CA ASN A 176 8.99 -31.72 27.53
C ASN A 176 8.38 -33.12 27.41
N VAL A 177 7.72 -33.43 26.29
CA VAL A 177 7.19 -34.77 26.01
C VAL A 177 8.33 -35.79 25.92
N ARG A 178 9.43 -35.47 25.23
CA ARG A 178 10.61 -36.34 25.14
C ARG A 178 11.19 -36.65 26.52
N GLN A 179 11.36 -35.64 27.37
CA GLN A 179 11.89 -35.82 28.72
C GLN A 179 10.96 -36.66 29.60
N HIS A 180 9.64 -36.52 29.44
CA HIS A 180 8.66 -37.34 30.16
C HIS A 180 8.71 -38.81 29.73
N ILE A 181 8.84 -39.08 28.43
CA ILE A 181 8.99 -40.45 27.90
C ILE A 181 10.27 -41.11 28.41
N GLU A 182 11.41 -40.40 28.39
CA GLU A 182 12.67 -40.89 28.95
C GLU A 182 12.55 -41.19 30.45
N THR A 183 11.87 -40.33 31.20
CA THR A 183 11.62 -40.55 32.64
C THR A 183 10.78 -41.79 32.89
N GLN A 184 9.65 -41.96 32.19
CA GLN A 184 8.83 -43.17 32.30
C GLN A 184 9.60 -44.43 31.90
N HIS A 185 10.43 -44.35 30.85
CA HIS A 185 11.24 -45.48 30.41
C HIS A 185 12.32 -45.85 31.45
N ALA A 186 12.95 -44.86 32.08
CA ALA A 186 13.88 -45.06 33.18
C ALA A 186 13.17 -45.65 34.42
N GLU A 187 11.98 -45.18 34.77
CA GLU A 187 11.16 -45.74 35.87
C GLU A 187 10.74 -47.20 35.60
N ALA A 188 10.32 -47.51 34.37
CA ALA A 188 9.98 -48.88 33.98
C ALA A 188 11.19 -49.82 34.06
N LYS A 189 12.37 -49.34 33.61
CA LYS A 189 13.63 -50.08 33.72
C LYS A 189 14.04 -50.27 35.18
N LEU A 190 13.95 -49.23 36.01
CA LEU A 190 14.19 -49.30 37.45
C LEU A 190 13.23 -50.29 38.13
N GLY A 191 11.95 -50.26 37.78
CA GLY A 191 10.96 -51.22 38.29
C GLY A 191 11.28 -52.67 37.92
N SER A 192 11.83 -52.89 36.72
CA SER A 192 12.29 -54.23 36.29
C SER A 192 13.57 -54.66 37.03
N GLU A 193 14.50 -53.76 37.29
CA GLU A 193 15.73 -54.02 38.05
C GLU A 193 15.42 -54.25 39.55
N LEU A 194 14.54 -53.47 40.16
CA LEU A 194 14.07 -53.65 41.54
C LEU A 194 13.28 -54.95 41.72
N LYS A 195 12.49 -55.38 40.73
CA LYS A 195 11.89 -56.73 40.74
C LYS A 195 12.96 -57.82 40.65
N GLY A 196 14.04 -57.59 39.90
CA GLY A 196 15.20 -58.47 39.86
C GLY A 196 16.00 -58.53 41.16
N GLU A 197 15.95 -57.47 41.98
CA GLU A 197 16.68 -57.34 43.25
C GLU A 197 15.84 -57.54 44.52
N SER A 198 14.55 -57.87 44.40
CA SER A 198 13.65 -57.98 45.55
C SER A 198 14.16 -58.97 46.60
N LEU A 199 13.86 -58.66 47.87
CA LEU A 199 14.23 -59.47 49.04
C LEU A 199 13.86 -60.94 48.88
N ASP A 200 12.74 -61.26 48.23
CA ASP A 200 12.32 -62.63 47.94
C ASP A 200 13.27 -63.36 46.99
N GLY A 201 13.76 -62.70 45.94
CA GLY A 201 14.78 -63.24 45.03
C GLY A 201 16.13 -63.45 45.73
N ARG A 202 16.51 -62.53 46.63
CA ARG A 202 17.70 -62.70 47.50
C ARG A 202 17.52 -63.82 48.53
N LEU A 203 16.32 -63.98 49.09
CA LEU A 203 15.98 -65.04 50.05
C LEU A 203 15.96 -66.43 49.39
N GLU A 204 15.45 -66.53 48.16
CA GLU A 204 15.48 -67.77 47.39
C GLU A 204 16.91 -68.18 47.03
N LYS A 205 17.75 -67.23 46.59
CA LYS A 205 19.18 -67.47 46.36
C LYS A 205 19.91 -67.93 47.63
N LEU A 206 19.62 -67.29 48.76
CA LEU A 206 20.20 -67.65 50.06
C LEU A 206 19.77 -69.07 50.48
N ARG A 207 18.47 -69.39 50.36
CA ARG A 207 17.92 -70.73 50.65
C ARG A 207 18.55 -71.82 49.76
N ARG A 208 18.78 -71.55 48.47
CA ARG A 208 19.50 -72.48 47.58
C ARG A 208 20.95 -72.67 48.03
N GLN A 209 21.65 -71.60 48.40
CA GLN A 209 23.01 -71.69 48.92
C GLN A 209 23.10 -72.43 50.27
N THR A 210 22.13 -72.27 51.18
CA THR A 210 22.14 -72.97 52.48
C THR A 210 21.68 -74.43 52.38
N GLY A 211 20.77 -74.73 51.45
CA GLY A 211 20.35 -76.11 51.16
C GLY A 211 21.52 -76.99 50.72
N ASP A 212 22.40 -76.46 49.86
CA ASP A 212 23.58 -77.18 49.35
C ASP A 212 24.61 -77.50 50.44
N VAL A 213 24.81 -76.61 51.41
CA VAL A 213 25.75 -76.82 52.52
C VAL A 213 25.25 -77.94 53.46
N THR A 214 23.94 -77.99 53.68
CA THR A 214 23.32 -79.00 54.55
C THR A 214 23.34 -80.39 53.90
N ALA A 215 23.10 -80.46 52.59
CA ALA A 215 23.20 -81.70 51.82
C ALA A 215 24.64 -82.25 51.78
N ARG A 216 25.65 -81.37 51.64
CA ARG A 216 27.07 -81.77 51.71
C ARG A 216 27.45 -82.31 53.08
N ARG A 217 26.97 -81.69 54.16
CA ARG A 217 27.23 -82.14 55.52
C ARG A 217 26.59 -83.50 55.82
N GLN A 218 25.36 -83.74 55.36
CA GLN A 218 24.70 -85.05 55.50
C GLN A 218 25.42 -86.15 54.69
N LEU A 219 25.93 -85.83 53.50
CA LEU A 219 26.75 -86.76 52.70
C LEU A 219 28.06 -87.14 53.41
N GLU A 220 28.73 -86.17 54.03
CA GLU A 220 29.94 -86.39 54.84
C GLU A 220 29.66 -87.27 56.07
N GLU A 221 28.57 -87.01 56.80
CA GLU A 221 28.16 -87.83 57.96
C GLU A 221 27.83 -89.28 57.54
N MET A 222 27.12 -89.49 56.43
CA MET A 222 26.85 -90.84 55.89
C MET A 222 28.14 -91.57 55.47
N LYS A 223 29.09 -90.88 54.83
CA LYS A 223 30.41 -91.46 54.50
C LYS A 223 31.21 -91.82 55.75
N GLY A 224 31.12 -91.00 56.81
CA GLY A 224 31.74 -91.28 58.10
C GLY A 224 31.15 -92.50 58.80
N GLN A 225 29.83 -92.71 58.71
CA GLN A 225 29.17 -93.89 59.26
C GLN A 225 29.52 -95.17 58.47
N ALA A 226 29.61 -95.09 57.14
CA ALA A 226 30.05 -96.23 56.32
C ALA A 226 31.48 -96.69 56.67
N ARG A 227 32.41 -95.74 56.89
CA ARG A 227 33.80 -96.05 57.25
C ARG A 227 33.96 -96.59 58.69
N ARG A 228 33.07 -96.25 59.61
CA ARG A 228 33.09 -96.77 61.00
C ARG A 228 32.48 -98.17 61.13
N GLY A 229 31.78 -98.66 60.12
CA GLY A 229 31.31 -100.05 60.05
C GLY A 229 32.41 -101.06 59.68
N GLU A 230 33.44 -100.63 58.94
CA GLU A 230 34.48 -101.51 58.40
C GLU A 230 35.65 -101.78 59.38
N SER A 231 35.85 -100.93 60.39
CA SER A 231 37.02 -101.03 61.31
C SER A 231 36.82 -101.93 62.54
N ARG A 232 35.68 -102.62 62.69
CA ARG A 232 35.41 -103.54 63.83
C ARG A 232 35.69 -105.03 63.53
N SER A 233 36.23 -105.38 62.36
CA SER A 233 36.42 -106.76 61.91
C SER A 233 37.88 -107.27 61.85
N GLY A 234 38.90 -106.48 62.22
CA GLY A 234 40.30 -106.87 62.04
C GLY A 234 41.13 -106.85 63.33
N GLN A 235 41.52 -108.05 63.80
CA GLN A 235 42.65 -108.36 64.71
C GLN A 235 42.51 -107.92 66.18
N LYS A 236 42.41 -108.72 67.25
CA LYS A 236 42.62 -110.16 67.59
C LYS A 236 43.93 -110.79 67.10
N THR A 237 44.67 -111.37 68.06
CA THR A 237 45.98 -112.09 67.98
C THR A 237 47.19 -111.16 67.78
N LEU A 238 48.24 -111.13 68.62
CA LEU A 238 48.76 -111.99 69.70
C LEU A 238 49.46 -111.09 70.74
#